data_AF-A0A934F666-F1
#
_entry.id   AF-A0A934F666-F1
#
_cell.length_a   1.000
_cell.length_b   1.000
_cell.length_c   1.000
_cell.angle_alpha   90.00
_cell.angle_beta   90.00
_cell.angle_gamma   90.00
#
_symmetry.space_group_name_H-M   'P 1'
#
loop_
_entity.id
_entity.type
_entity.pdbx_description
1 polymer ?
#
loop_
_entity_poly.entity_id
_entity_poly.type
_entity_poly.pdbx_seq_one_letter_code
_entity_poly.pdbx_strand_id
1 'polypeptide(L)'
;MSADDLQSLIEDATADFALGESEAALGKLERAVAADPTCFEAWHALAEVNFSLRRLDPALAAAERAHALRPADLFINTTLSRIWMERGDKTRAEHFGTQAKLQSWKEQLKEPPR
;
A
#
# COMPACT_ATOMS: atom_id res chain seq x y z
N MET A 1 -18.67 -11.51 -1.28
CA MET A 1 -18.64 -10.04 -1.19
C MET A 1 -18.58 -9.52 -2.60
N SER A 2 -19.37 -8.50 -2.96
CA SER A 2 -19.26 -7.88 -4.29
C SER A 2 -18.04 -6.95 -4.36
N ALA A 3 -17.66 -6.53 -5.56
CA ALA A 3 -16.60 -5.54 -5.74
C ALA A 3 -16.96 -4.19 -5.09
N ASP A 4 -18.23 -3.79 -5.16
CA ASP A 4 -18.74 -2.57 -4.54
C ASP A 4 -18.68 -2.66 -3.00
N ASP A 5 -19.02 -3.81 -2.42
CA ASP A 5 -18.90 -4.04 -0.98
C ASP A 5 -17.44 -3.96 -0.51
N LEU A 6 -16.50 -4.44 -1.32
CA LEU A 6 -15.06 -4.39 -1.03
C LEU A 6 -14.52 -2.96 -1.11
N GLN A 7 -14.92 -2.23 -2.15
CA GLN A 7 -14.55 -0.83 -2.31
C GLN A 7 -15.04 0.02 -1.14
N SER A 8 -16.32 -0.14 -0.75
CA SER A 8 -16.90 0.55 0.40
C SER A 8 -16.14 0.23 1.69
N LEU A 9 -15.72 -1.03 1.89
CA LEU A 9 -14.96 -1.43 3.07
C LEU A 9 -13.58 -0.74 3.16
N ILE A 10 -12.90 -0.54 2.03
CA ILE A 10 -11.61 0.16 1.94
C ILE A 10 -11.79 1.67 2.18
N GLU A 11 -12.83 2.27 1.61
CA GLU A 11 -13.16 3.68 1.79
C GLU A 11 -13.52 3.99 3.25
N ASP A 12 -14.37 3.16 3.86
CA ASP A 12 -14.74 3.26 5.27
C ASP A 12 -13.52 3.10 6.19
N ALA A 13 -12.60 2.18 5.87
CA ALA A 13 -11.37 2.02 6.64
C ALA A 13 -10.47 3.25 6.54
N THR A 14 -10.39 3.85 5.37
CA THR A 14 -9.61 5.07 5.14
C THR A 14 -10.20 6.24 5.93
N ALA A 15 -11.53 6.35 5.96
CA ALA A 15 -12.24 7.36 6.74
C ALA A 15 -12.03 7.16 8.25
N ASP A 16 -12.21 5.94 8.76
CA ASP A 16 -11.95 5.59 10.17
C ASP A 16 -10.51 5.97 10.58
N PHE A 17 -9.53 5.63 9.74
CA PHE A 17 -8.14 5.95 10.02
C PHE A 17 -7.91 7.46 10.10
N ALA A 18 -8.50 8.23 9.18
CA ALA A 18 -8.44 9.69 9.21
C ALA A 18 -9.10 10.30 10.47
N LEU A 19 -10.09 9.62 11.05
CA LEU A 19 -10.74 9.99 12.31
C LEU A 19 -9.95 9.53 13.55
N GLY A 20 -8.85 8.80 13.38
CA GLY A 20 -8.05 8.24 14.47
C GLY A 20 -8.55 6.88 14.97
N GLU A 21 -9.62 6.34 14.39
CA GLU A 21 -10.25 5.05 14.71
C GLU A 21 -9.43 3.89 14.10
N SER A 22 -8.17 3.79 14.54
CA SER A 22 -7.15 2.96 13.90
C SER A 22 -7.46 1.46 13.96
N GLU A 23 -8.06 0.98 15.04
CA GLU A 23 -8.45 -0.44 15.15
C GLU A 23 -9.64 -0.79 14.25
N ALA A 24 -10.60 0.11 14.12
CA ALA A 24 -11.74 -0.09 13.23
C ALA A 24 -11.29 -0.12 11.75
N ALA A 25 -10.39 0.78 11.38
CA ALA A 25 -9.75 0.79 10.06
C ALA A 25 -9.03 -0.54 9.76
N LEU A 26 -8.20 -1.02 10.69
CA LEU A 26 -7.48 -2.29 10.52
C LEU A 26 -8.44 -3.46 10.38
N GLY A 27 -9.47 -3.56 11.23
CA GLY A 27 -10.45 -4.65 11.16
C GLY A 27 -11.23 -4.67 9.83
N LYS A 28 -11.53 -3.50 9.27
CA LYS A 28 -12.15 -3.39 7.93
C LYS A 28 -11.17 -3.85 6.83
N LEU A 29 -9.93 -3.42 6.87
CA LEU A 29 -8.91 -3.80 5.88
C LEU A 29 -8.56 -5.30 5.95
N GLU A 30 -8.50 -5.87 7.15
CA GLU A 30 -8.30 -7.31 7.35
C GLU A 30 -9.45 -8.13 6.75
N ARG A 31 -10.69 -7.68 6.93
CA ARG A 31 -11.86 -8.27 6.27
C ARG A 31 -11.79 -8.13 4.75
N ALA A 32 -11.32 -6.99 4.25
CA ALA A 32 -11.17 -6.73 2.82
C ALA A 32 -10.18 -7.72 2.18
N VAL A 33 -8.97 -7.86 2.74
CA VAL A 33 -7.95 -8.77 2.21
C VAL A 33 -8.29 -10.25 2.41
N ALA A 34 -9.09 -10.59 3.43
CA ALA A 34 -9.58 -11.95 3.61
C ALA A 34 -10.67 -12.31 2.60
N ALA A 35 -11.53 -11.36 2.25
CA ALA A 35 -12.60 -11.55 1.27
C ALA A 35 -12.09 -11.59 -0.17
N ASP A 36 -11.07 -10.77 -0.48
CA ASP A 36 -10.37 -10.81 -1.77
C ASP A 36 -8.85 -10.66 -1.57
N PRO A 37 -8.11 -11.77 -1.51
CA PRO A 37 -6.65 -11.76 -1.40
C PRO A 37 -5.93 -11.19 -2.63
N THR A 38 -6.64 -10.94 -3.73
CA THR A 38 -6.08 -10.38 -4.98
C THR A 38 -6.35 -8.89 -5.15
N CYS A 39 -7.06 -8.27 -4.19
CA CYS A 39 -7.32 -6.84 -4.18
C CYS A 39 -6.07 -6.05 -3.76
N PHE A 40 -5.43 -5.40 -4.74
CA PHE A 40 -4.24 -4.60 -4.51
C PHE A 40 -4.52 -3.43 -3.56
N GLU A 41 -5.64 -2.74 -3.76
CA GLU A 41 -6.04 -1.54 -3.05
C GLU A 41 -6.22 -1.84 -1.54
N ALA A 42 -6.80 -2.98 -1.19
CA ALA A 42 -6.94 -3.42 0.20
C ALA A 42 -5.59 -3.69 0.87
N TRP A 43 -4.68 -4.40 0.18
CA TRP A 43 -3.33 -4.67 0.71
C TRP A 43 -2.49 -3.41 0.86
N HIS A 44 -2.58 -2.48 -0.11
CA HIS A 44 -1.86 -1.21 -0.08
C HIS A 44 -2.36 -0.33 1.07
N ALA A 45 -3.67 -0.19 1.25
CA ALA A 45 -4.25 0.53 2.37
C ALA A 45 -3.87 -0.09 3.73
N LEU A 46 -3.90 -1.42 3.85
CA LEU A 46 -3.47 -2.13 5.06
C LEU A 46 -2.00 -1.87 5.39
N ALA A 47 -1.13 -1.79 4.37
CA ALA A 47 0.28 -1.46 4.55
C ALA A 47 0.48 -0.02 5.05
N GLU A 48 -0.18 0.96 4.43
CA GLU A 48 -0.07 2.38 4.80
C GLU A 48 -0.60 2.66 6.21
N VAL A 49 -1.73 2.05 6.60
CA VAL A 49 -2.28 2.18 7.95
C VAL A 49 -1.32 1.57 8.98
N ASN A 50 -0.84 0.34 8.77
CA ASN A 50 0.13 -0.26 9.69
C ASN A 50 1.45 0.53 9.77
N PHE A 51 1.93 1.05 8.64
CA PHE A 51 3.14 1.87 8.59
C PHE A 51 2.97 3.14 9.42
N SER A 52 1.84 3.83 9.25
CA SER A 52 1.52 5.05 9.98
C SER A 52 1.40 4.81 11.49
N LEU A 53 0.94 3.62 11.89
CA LEU A 53 0.90 3.17 13.28
C LEU A 53 2.25 2.64 13.81
N ARG A 54 3.34 2.79 13.05
CA ARG A 54 4.69 2.26 13.37
C ARG A 54 4.75 0.74 13.54
N ARG A 55 3.74 0.02 13.06
CA ARG A 55 3.69 -1.45 13.03
C ARG A 55 4.45 -1.96 11.80
N LEU A 56 5.78 -1.85 11.84
CA LEU A 56 6.64 -2.06 10.66
C LEU A 56 6.57 -3.49 10.09
N ASP A 57 6.50 -4.52 10.94
CA ASP A 57 6.44 -5.91 10.46
C ASP A 57 5.09 -6.22 9.75
N PRO A 58 3.91 -5.90 10.34
CA PRO A 58 2.63 -5.99 9.62
C PRO A 58 2.57 -5.13 8.35
N ALA A 59 3.12 -3.91 8.40
CA ALA A 59 3.17 -3.03 7.24
C ALA A 59 3.95 -3.65 6.10
N LEU A 60 5.12 -4.23 6.39
CA LEU A 60 5.94 -4.91 5.40
C LEU A 60 5.22 -6.12 4.81
N ALA A 61 4.62 -6.96 5.65
CA ALA A 61 3.91 -8.15 5.18
C ALA A 61 2.76 -7.78 4.23
N ALA A 62 1.95 -6.77 4.57
CA ALA A 62 0.90 -6.26 3.68
C ALA A 62 1.47 -5.65 2.40
N ALA A 63 2.58 -4.89 2.51
CA ALA A 63 3.20 -4.25 1.36
C ALA A 63 3.80 -5.27 0.38
N GLU A 64 4.40 -6.36 0.88
CA GLU A 64 4.91 -7.45 0.06
C GLU A 64 3.78 -8.18 -0.69
N ARG A 65 2.60 -8.31 -0.08
CA ARG A 65 1.40 -8.85 -0.74
C ARG A 65 0.92 -7.93 -1.87
N ALA A 66 0.79 -6.63 -1.61
CA ALA A 66 0.44 -5.67 -2.65
C ALA A 66 1.48 -5.65 -3.80
N HIS A 67 2.77 -5.71 -3.47
CA HIS A 67 3.84 -5.73 -4.47
C HIS A 67 3.82 -7.01 -5.32
N ALA A 68 3.50 -8.17 -4.74
CA ALA A 68 3.34 -9.40 -5.50
C ALA A 68 2.22 -9.32 -6.54
N LEU A 69 1.16 -8.54 -6.28
CA LEU A 69 0.05 -8.31 -7.21
C LEU A 69 0.41 -7.30 -8.30
N ARG A 70 1.09 -6.21 -7.94
CA ARG A 70 1.53 -5.16 -8.88
C ARG A 70 2.98 -4.74 -8.62
N PRO A 71 3.98 -5.51 -9.08
CA PRO A 71 5.39 -5.22 -8.79
C PRO A 71 5.90 -3.89 -9.36
N ALA A 72 5.26 -3.44 -10.42
CA ALA A 72 5.57 -2.20 -11.13
C ALA A 72 4.77 -0.98 -10.62
N ASP A 73 3.94 -1.12 -9.59
CA ASP A 73 3.13 -0.01 -9.11
C ASP A 73 3.98 1.04 -8.37
N LEU A 74 3.77 2.31 -8.68
CA LEU A 74 4.52 3.43 -8.13
C LEU A 74 4.31 3.56 -6.60
N PHE A 75 3.07 3.44 -6.16
CA PHE A 75 2.68 3.66 -4.77
C PHE A 75 3.26 2.57 -3.88
N ILE A 76 3.14 1.31 -4.26
CA ILE A 76 3.65 0.22 -3.42
C ILE A 76 5.18 0.21 -3.32
N ASN A 77 5.89 0.55 -4.39
CA ASN A 77 7.34 0.68 -4.37
C ASN A 77 7.78 1.86 -3.48
N THR A 78 6.99 2.93 -3.43
CA THR A 78 7.21 4.05 -2.51
C THR A 78 6.98 3.62 -1.05
N THR A 79 5.88 2.90 -0.78
CA THR A 79 5.56 2.36 0.56
C THR A 79 6.66 1.42 1.06
N LEU A 80 7.11 0.46 0.24
CA LEU A 80 8.20 -0.46 0.58
C LEU A 80 9.51 0.28 0.85
N SER A 81 9.85 1.28 0.03
CA SER A 81 11.03 2.12 0.25
C SER A 81 10.99 2.80 1.62
N ARG A 82 9.85 3.41 1.98
CA ARG A 82 9.63 4.06 3.30
C ARG A 82 9.73 3.06 4.45
N ILE A 83 9.13 1.88 4.33
CA ILE A 83 9.21 0.82 5.34
C ILE A 83 10.67 0.41 5.57
N TRP A 84 11.44 0.15 4.51
CA TRP A 84 12.84 -0.26 4.64
C TRP A 84 13.74 0.84 5.20
N MET A 85 13.46 2.12 4.89
CA MET A 85 14.14 3.27 5.53
C MET A 85 13.93 3.26 7.04
N GLU A 86 12.70 3.10 7.51
CA GLU A 86 12.37 3.06 8.94
C GLU A 86 12.98 1.85 9.66
N ARG A 87 13.17 0.73 8.95
CA ARG A 87 13.87 -0.46 9.47
C ARG A 87 15.41 -0.32 9.45
N GLY A 88 15.94 0.73 8.81
CA GLY A 88 17.38 0.97 8.68
C GLY A 88 18.08 0.22 7.54
N ASP A 89 17.34 -0.53 6.71
CA ASP A 89 17.91 -1.23 5.54
C ASP A 89 17.89 -0.30 4.32
N LYS A 90 18.94 0.53 4.21
CA LYS A 90 19.08 1.51 3.13
C LYS A 90 19.18 0.86 1.75
N THR A 91 19.77 -0.33 1.66
CA THR A 91 19.94 -1.03 0.38
C THR A 91 18.59 -1.44 -0.19
N ARG A 92 17.70 -2.02 0.63
CA ARG A 92 16.34 -2.35 0.19
C ARG A 92 15.51 -1.10 -0.06
N ALA A 93 15.67 -0.07 0.77
CA ALA A 93 14.99 1.20 0.55
C ALA A 93 15.32 1.82 -0.81
N GLU A 94 16.60 1.85 -1.18
CA GLU A 94 17.07 2.38 -2.47
C GLU A 94 16.60 1.54 -3.65
N HIS A 95 16.54 0.20 -3.49
CA HIS A 95 16.02 -0.71 -4.51
C HIS A 95 14.59 -0.34 -4.91
N PHE A 96 13.66 -0.30 -3.94
CA PHE A 96 12.26 0.03 -4.20
C PHE A 96 12.07 1.50 -4.59
N GLY A 97 12.85 2.41 -3.99
CA GLY A 97 12.82 3.84 -4.35
C GLY A 97 13.24 4.09 -5.80
N THR A 98 14.18 3.30 -6.33
CA THR A 98 14.58 3.36 -7.74
C THR A 98 13.48 2.82 -8.65
N GLN A 99 12.84 1.72 -8.28
CA GLN A 99 11.71 1.16 -9.04
C GLN A 99 10.56 2.17 -9.16
N ALA A 100 10.21 2.85 -8.07
CA ALA A 100 9.21 3.92 -8.08
C ALA A 100 9.57 5.04 -9.08
N LYS A 101 10.80 5.57 -9.02
CA LYS A 101 11.27 6.62 -9.95
C LYS A 101 11.21 6.20 -11.41
N LEU A 102 11.64 4.96 -11.71
CA LEU A 102 11.62 4.42 -13.07
C LEU A 102 10.19 4.37 -13.65
N GLN A 103 9.19 4.09 -12.82
CA GLN A 103 7.79 4.06 -13.26
C GLN A 103 7.23 5.45 -13.49
N SER A 104 7.50 6.39 -12.58
CA SER A 104 7.12 7.80 -12.77
C SER A 104 7.67 8.36 -14.09
N TRP A 105 8.92 8.04 -14.45
CA TRP A 105 9.52 8.43 -15.72
C TRP A 105 8.79 7.81 -16.92
N LYS A 106 8.41 6.54 -16.84
CA LYS A 106 7.66 5.86 -17.92
C LYS A 106 6.27 6.46 -18.13
N GLU A 107 5.61 6.90 -17.07
CA GLU A 107 4.30 7.56 -17.16
C GLU A 107 4.40 8.93 -17.83
N GLN A 108 5.40 9.75 -17.46
CA GLN A 108 5.64 11.04 -18.11
C GLN A 108 5.93 10.91 -19.61
N LEU A 109 6.62 9.84 -20.04
CA LEU A 109 6.88 9.61 -21.46
C LEU A 109 5.63 9.22 -22.26
N LYS A 110 4.57 8.73 -21.61
CA LYS A 110 3.28 8.42 -22.26
C LYS A 110 2.42 9.67 -22.42
N GLU A 111 2.67 10.72 -21.65
CA GLU A 111 1.99 12.01 -21.73
C GLU A 111 2.92 13.02 -22.41
N PRO A 112 2.89 13.15 -23.76
CA PRO A 112 3.73 14.14 -24.42
C PRO A 112 3.41 15.54 -23.88
N PRO A 113 4.41 16.43 -23.75
CA PRO A 113 4.16 17.80 -23.31
C PRO A 113 3.13 18.47 -24.24
N ARG A 114 2.12 19.10 -23.63
CA ARG A 114 1.08 19.88 -24.34
C ARG A 114 1.66 21.10 -25.03
#